data_AF-A0A372DY00-F1
#
_entry.id   AF-A0A372DY00-F1
#
_cell.length_a   1.000
_cell.length_b   1.000
_cell.length_c   1.000
_cell.angle_alpha   90.00
_cell.angle_beta   90.00
_cell.angle_gamma   90.00
#
_symmetry.space_group_name_H-M   'P 1'
#
loop_
_entity.id
_entity.type
_entity.pdbx_description
1 polymer ?
#
loop_
_entity_poly.entity_id
_entity_poly.type
_entity_poly.pdbx_seq_one_letter_code
_entity_poly.pdbx_strand_id
1 'polypeptide(L)'
;MTDFSDPSFDLEAYMAPFAARLAEDFVKAELDSKKFLAHYGDFADFLYRPEFDHFLRKEVLFFWDPSGEYLAFLDNDHWPEKHSFNFPGPFYSGESDTCGTGVCQAPSNVMNDEHCCEYVFKQPTTYYEFLCVVNAAAVEVFDSFSSNGNDHWTVQECRTWWRNREHLLSSLANEELVKMNDGQAQLYIDYLNGEAEMDLRRYCYFLENGVYPTSPSLILPEL
;
A
#
# COMPACT_ATOMS: atom_id res chain seq x y z
N MET A 1 47.32 -11.23 0.02
CA MET A 1 46.19 -11.53 -0.88
C MET A 1 45.38 -12.61 -0.17
N THR A 2 44.34 -12.21 0.55
CA THR A 2 43.41 -13.14 1.19
C THR A 2 42.52 -13.73 0.10
N ASP A 3 42.56 -15.05 -0.01
CA ASP A 3 41.71 -15.85 -0.87
C ASP A 3 40.28 -15.79 -0.32
N PHE A 4 39.34 -15.22 -1.08
CA PHE A 4 37.92 -15.09 -0.73
C PHE A 4 37.08 -16.25 -1.29
N SER A 5 37.69 -17.39 -1.60
CA SER A 5 36.95 -18.61 -1.93
C SER A 5 36.50 -19.34 -0.66
N ASP A 6 35.50 -18.79 0.05
CA ASP A 6 34.72 -19.57 1.02
C ASP A 6 33.63 -20.35 0.25
N PRO A 7 33.74 -21.68 0.11
CA PRO A 7 32.80 -22.48 -0.66
C PRO A 7 31.57 -22.92 0.15
N SER A 8 31.23 -22.24 1.26
CA SER A 8 30.23 -22.76 2.22
C SER A 8 29.09 -21.82 2.61
N PHE A 9 28.93 -20.65 1.98
CA PHE A 9 27.75 -19.81 2.26
C PHE A 9 26.48 -20.44 1.69
N ASP A 10 25.72 -21.08 2.58
CA ASP A 10 24.40 -21.62 2.29
C ASP A 10 23.37 -20.48 2.30
N LEU A 11 23.14 -19.89 1.13
CA LEU A 11 22.18 -18.80 0.94
C LEU A 11 20.75 -19.23 1.33
N GLU A 12 20.38 -20.48 1.07
CA GLU A 12 19.04 -21.00 1.41
C GLU A 12 18.86 -21.06 2.93
N ALA A 13 19.85 -21.61 3.66
CA ALA A 13 19.82 -21.63 5.12
C ALA A 13 19.83 -20.24 5.74
N TYR A 14 20.50 -19.27 5.13
CA TYR A 14 20.51 -17.88 5.58
C TYR A 14 19.17 -17.17 5.36
N MET A 15 18.48 -17.43 4.25
CA MET A 15 17.19 -16.81 3.92
C MET A 15 16.00 -17.48 4.61
N ALA A 16 16.11 -18.75 5.00
CA ALA A 16 15.00 -19.53 5.58
C ALA A 16 14.31 -18.87 6.80
N PRO A 17 15.02 -18.27 7.78
CA PRO A 17 14.36 -17.60 8.91
C PRO A 17 13.52 -16.40 8.48
N PHE A 18 13.99 -15.62 7.50
CA PHE A 18 13.25 -14.48 6.97
C PHE A 18 11.98 -14.93 6.24
N ALA A 19 12.09 -15.94 5.39
CA ALA A 19 10.94 -16.52 4.69
C ALA A 19 9.91 -17.12 5.67
N ALA A 20 10.37 -17.78 6.75
CA ALA A 20 9.50 -18.31 7.78
C ALA A 20 8.74 -17.20 8.52
N ARG A 21 9.43 -16.12 8.91
CA ARG A 21 8.81 -14.94 9.53
C ARG A 21 7.75 -14.31 8.61
N LEU A 22 8.06 -14.09 7.33
CA LEU A 22 7.06 -13.55 6.38
C LEU A 22 5.84 -14.47 6.26
N ALA A 23 6.04 -15.78 6.23
CA ALA A 23 4.93 -16.73 6.18
C ALA A 23 4.05 -16.66 7.46
N GLU A 24 4.68 -16.47 8.63
CA GLU A 24 3.96 -16.24 9.89
C GLU A 24 3.16 -14.93 9.87
N ASP A 25 3.75 -13.85 9.34
CA ASP A 25 3.09 -12.54 9.19
C ASP A 25 1.83 -12.66 8.32
N PHE A 26 1.90 -13.36 7.17
CA PHE A 26 0.73 -13.59 6.31
C PHE A 26 -0.36 -14.45 6.97
N VAL A 27 0.03 -15.53 7.66
CA VAL A 27 -0.93 -16.36 8.40
C VAL A 27 -1.63 -15.54 9.49
N LYS A 28 -0.87 -14.69 10.20
CA LYS A 28 -1.43 -13.78 11.20
C LYS A 28 -2.38 -12.77 10.58
N ALA A 29 -2.00 -12.14 9.46
CA ALA A 29 -2.85 -11.21 8.72
C ALA A 29 -4.17 -11.87 8.28
N GLU A 30 -4.12 -13.12 7.79
CA GLU A 30 -5.34 -13.85 7.43
C GLU A 30 -6.26 -14.10 8.63
N LEU A 31 -5.70 -14.51 9.77
CA LEU A 31 -6.46 -14.74 10.99
C LEU A 31 -7.07 -13.44 11.54
N ASP A 32 -6.30 -12.36 11.56
CA ASP A 32 -6.73 -11.07 12.06
C ASP A 32 -7.76 -10.42 11.13
N SER A 33 -7.66 -10.63 9.81
CA SER A 33 -8.66 -10.13 8.84
C SER A 33 -10.09 -10.61 9.16
N LYS A 34 -10.23 -11.84 9.66
CA LYS A 34 -11.52 -12.42 10.08
C LYS A 34 -12.06 -11.74 11.34
N LYS A 35 -11.17 -11.36 12.28
CA LYS A 35 -11.55 -10.61 13.49
C LYS A 35 -12.00 -9.20 13.13
N PHE A 36 -11.27 -8.55 12.23
CA PHE A 36 -11.61 -7.23 11.73
C PHE A 36 -12.95 -7.23 11.00
N LEU A 37 -13.18 -8.19 10.10
CA LEU A 37 -14.47 -8.34 9.42
C LEU A 37 -15.63 -8.51 10.43
N ALA A 38 -15.43 -9.31 11.49
CA ALA A 38 -16.43 -9.51 12.52
C ALA A 38 -16.69 -8.26 13.38
N HIS A 39 -15.71 -7.38 13.52
CA HIS A 39 -15.78 -6.19 14.37
C HIS A 39 -16.24 -4.94 13.61
N TYR A 40 -15.64 -4.67 12.46
CA TYR A 40 -15.84 -3.45 11.68
C TYR A 40 -16.83 -3.60 10.52
N GLY A 41 -17.16 -4.83 10.10
CA GLY A 41 -18.14 -5.08 9.04
C GLY A 41 -17.56 -4.83 7.64
N ASP A 42 -18.33 -4.16 6.77
CA ASP A 42 -17.93 -3.92 5.38
C ASP A 42 -16.58 -3.21 5.27
N PHE A 43 -15.71 -3.70 4.40
CA PHE A 43 -14.35 -3.20 4.30
C PHE A 43 -14.28 -1.80 3.65
N ALA A 44 -15.15 -1.52 2.68
CA ALA A 44 -15.14 -0.22 2.02
C ALA A 44 -15.65 0.87 2.97
N ASP A 45 -16.69 0.59 3.76
CA ASP A 45 -17.17 1.47 4.82
C ASP A 45 -16.11 1.71 5.92
N PHE A 46 -15.29 0.69 6.20
CA PHE A 46 -14.17 0.80 7.15
C PHE A 46 -13.04 1.68 6.62
N LEU A 47 -12.61 1.47 5.37
CA LEU A 47 -11.44 2.14 4.79
C LEU A 47 -11.77 3.57 4.33
N TYR A 48 -12.89 3.76 3.66
CA TYR A 48 -13.28 5.03 3.05
C TYR A 48 -14.24 5.79 3.96
N ARG A 49 -13.65 6.41 4.97
CA ARG A 49 -14.35 7.26 5.93
C ARG A 49 -13.61 8.57 6.18
N PRO A 50 -14.32 9.63 6.59
CA PRO A 50 -13.67 10.86 7.05
C PRO A 50 -12.73 10.58 8.22
N GLU A 51 -11.60 11.28 8.28
CA GLU A 51 -10.62 11.18 9.37
C GLU A 51 -10.11 9.74 9.59
N PHE A 52 -9.95 8.97 8.49
CA PHE A 52 -9.52 7.57 8.54
C PHE A 52 -8.19 7.41 9.29
N ASP A 53 -7.24 8.31 9.08
CA ASP A 53 -5.95 8.30 9.78
C ASP A 53 -6.10 8.38 11.31
N HIS A 54 -6.94 9.31 11.78
CA HIS A 54 -7.22 9.44 13.21
C HIS A 54 -7.88 8.18 13.77
N PHE A 55 -8.87 7.65 13.06
CA PHE A 55 -9.55 6.41 13.41
C PHE A 55 -8.59 5.21 13.46
N LEU A 56 -7.72 5.08 12.46
CA LEU A 56 -6.70 4.03 12.38
C LEU A 56 -5.80 4.07 13.62
N ARG A 57 -5.21 5.24 13.90
CA ARG A 57 -4.23 5.40 14.99
C ARG A 57 -4.83 5.32 16.38
N LYS A 58 -6.07 5.77 16.58
CA LYS A 58 -6.70 5.85 17.92
C LYS A 58 -7.54 4.64 18.28
N GLU A 59 -8.04 3.89 17.30
CA GLU A 59 -8.93 2.78 17.55
C GLU A 59 -8.38 1.47 16.96
N VAL A 60 -8.11 1.47 15.66
CA VAL A 60 -7.83 0.23 14.93
C VAL A 60 -6.50 -0.39 15.34
N LEU A 61 -5.42 0.39 15.43
CA LEU A 61 -4.12 -0.14 15.82
C LEU A 61 -4.11 -0.62 17.27
N PHE A 62 -4.85 0.05 18.16
CA PHE A 62 -5.03 -0.40 19.55
C PHE A 62 -5.89 -1.66 19.65
N PHE A 63 -6.89 -1.81 18.79
CA PHE A 63 -7.68 -3.04 18.69
C PHE A 63 -6.83 -4.22 18.22
N TRP A 64 -5.93 -3.96 17.26
CA TRP A 64 -5.07 -4.99 16.69
C TRP A 64 -3.95 -5.42 17.63
N ASP A 65 -3.27 -4.45 18.24
CA ASP A 65 -2.23 -4.66 19.25
C ASP A 65 -2.43 -3.71 20.45
N PRO A 66 -3.15 -4.16 21.50
CA PRO A 66 -3.42 -3.37 22.69
C PRO A 66 -2.17 -3.00 23.51
N SER A 67 -1.03 -3.67 23.28
CA SER A 67 0.20 -3.38 24.03
C SER A 67 0.75 -2.00 23.70
N GLY A 68 0.49 -1.50 22.49
CA GLY A 68 0.95 -0.20 22.01
C GLY A 68 2.48 -0.08 21.91
N GLU A 69 3.24 -1.16 22.10
CA GLU A 69 4.71 -1.14 22.14
C GLU A 69 5.32 -0.75 20.78
N TYR A 70 4.53 -0.74 19.70
CA TYR A 70 4.98 -0.56 18.32
C TYR A 70 4.27 0.55 17.52
N LEU A 71 3.53 1.48 18.14
CA LEU A 71 2.74 2.49 17.39
C LEU A 71 3.52 3.74 16.96
N ALA A 72 4.72 3.57 16.39
CA ALA A 72 5.57 4.65 15.88
C ALA A 72 5.70 4.60 14.35
N PHE A 73 4.59 4.33 13.66
CA PHE A 73 4.49 4.34 12.20
C PHE A 73 3.15 4.95 11.78
N LEU A 74 3.06 5.46 10.55
CA LEU A 74 1.88 6.17 10.01
C LEU A 74 1.50 7.43 10.82
N ASP A 75 2.41 8.00 11.60
CA ASP A 75 2.12 9.17 12.44
C ASP A 75 2.59 10.51 11.83
N ASN A 76 3.27 10.43 10.67
CA ASN A 76 3.73 11.57 9.89
C ASN A 76 2.93 11.80 8.61
N ASP A 77 2.90 13.06 8.17
CA ASP A 77 2.20 13.54 6.97
C ASP A 77 3.20 13.79 5.85
N HIS A 78 3.29 12.84 4.92
CA HIS A 78 4.25 12.88 3.80
C HIS A 78 3.68 13.47 2.52
N TRP A 79 2.54 14.14 2.60
CA TRP A 79 1.86 14.65 1.41
C TRP A 79 2.73 15.54 0.48
N PRO A 80 3.56 16.47 1.01
CA PRO A 80 4.40 17.32 0.17
C PRO A 80 5.41 16.53 -0.68
N GLU A 81 5.90 15.40 -0.17
CA GLU A 81 6.84 14.49 -0.82
C GLU A 81 6.21 13.20 -1.38
N LYS A 82 4.87 13.12 -1.48
CA LYS A 82 4.19 11.88 -1.90
C LYS A 82 4.74 11.35 -3.24
N HIS A 83 5.01 10.05 -3.28
CA HIS A 83 5.50 9.41 -4.49
C HIS A 83 4.46 9.47 -5.62
N SER A 84 4.92 9.78 -6.84
CA SER A 84 4.01 10.02 -7.98
C SER A 84 3.26 8.78 -8.47
N PHE A 85 3.78 7.59 -8.16
CA PHE A 85 3.18 6.31 -8.55
C PHE A 85 2.16 5.81 -7.53
N ASN A 86 2.00 6.48 -6.38
CA ASN A 86 0.92 6.15 -5.45
C ASN A 86 -0.43 6.26 -6.15
N PHE A 87 -1.21 5.21 -6.08
CA PHE A 87 -2.59 5.22 -6.52
C PHE A 87 -3.44 6.01 -5.52
N PRO A 88 -4.28 6.96 -5.96
CA PRO A 88 -5.03 7.81 -5.03
C PRO A 88 -5.91 7.02 -4.06
N GLY A 89 -5.85 7.40 -2.78
CA GLY A 89 -6.57 6.72 -1.70
C GLY A 89 -6.03 7.10 -0.31
N PRO A 90 -6.51 6.43 0.75
CA PRO A 90 -6.10 6.71 2.13
C PRO A 90 -4.60 6.48 2.36
N PHE A 91 -4.05 5.37 1.84
CA PHE A 91 -2.64 5.05 2.02
C PHE A 91 -1.79 5.60 0.89
N TYR A 92 -0.61 6.11 1.24
CA TYR A 92 0.42 6.50 0.28
C TYR A 92 1.78 6.49 0.97
N SER A 93 2.84 6.54 0.17
CA SER A 93 4.20 6.79 0.66
C SER A 93 4.71 8.18 0.26
N GLY A 94 5.58 8.75 1.08
CA GLY A 94 6.44 9.89 0.78
C GLY A 94 7.70 9.50 0.01
N GLU A 95 8.76 10.27 0.24
CA GLU A 95 10.12 9.84 -0.05
C GLU A 95 10.49 8.74 0.97
N SER A 96 10.76 7.54 0.48
CA SER A 96 11.20 6.40 1.28
C SER A 96 12.67 6.11 1.03
N ASP A 97 13.28 5.29 1.90
CA ASP A 97 14.62 4.79 1.66
C ASP A 97 14.60 3.46 0.88
N THR A 98 15.78 2.99 0.52
CA THR A 98 15.97 1.90 -0.45
C THR A 98 15.91 0.49 0.15
N CYS A 99 15.45 0.33 1.40
CA CYS A 99 15.49 -0.94 2.11
C CYS A 99 14.53 -2.00 1.53
N GLY A 100 13.48 -1.61 0.81
CA GLY A 100 12.62 -2.49 0.01
C GLY A 100 11.88 -3.58 0.81
N THR A 101 11.58 -3.31 2.08
CA THR A 101 10.99 -4.30 2.99
C THR A 101 9.46 -4.37 2.91
N GLY A 102 8.79 -3.28 2.53
CA GLY A 102 7.34 -3.21 2.43
C GLY A 102 6.78 -4.02 1.26
N VAL A 103 7.51 -4.15 0.15
CA VAL A 103 7.10 -5.00 -0.99
C VAL A 103 6.97 -6.47 -0.58
N CYS A 104 7.81 -6.95 0.35
CA CYS A 104 7.68 -8.31 0.88
C CYS A 104 6.46 -8.49 1.78
N GLN A 105 6.03 -7.43 2.48
CA GLN A 105 4.89 -7.46 3.40
C GLN A 105 3.55 -7.27 2.68
N ALA A 106 3.53 -6.48 1.60
CA ALA A 106 2.31 -6.14 0.86
C ALA A 106 2.50 -6.26 -0.66
N PRO A 107 2.86 -7.43 -1.20
CA PRO A 107 3.21 -7.59 -2.63
C PRO A 107 2.04 -7.31 -3.59
N SER A 108 0.80 -7.31 -3.09
CA SER A 108 -0.39 -6.97 -3.88
C SER A 108 -0.74 -5.47 -3.87
N ASN A 109 -0.01 -4.65 -3.11
CA ASN A 109 -0.35 -3.25 -2.87
C ASN A 109 0.86 -2.31 -2.98
N VAL A 110 2.08 -2.78 -2.70
CA VAL A 110 3.31 -1.99 -2.63
C VAL A 110 4.31 -2.46 -3.69
N MET A 111 4.99 -1.51 -4.32
CA MET A 111 6.07 -1.72 -5.30
C MET A 111 7.19 -0.72 -5.06
N ASN A 112 8.34 -0.95 -5.71
CA ASN A 112 9.49 -0.05 -5.72
C ASN A 112 9.59 0.72 -7.05
N ASP A 113 10.12 1.94 -7.02
CA ASP A 113 10.57 2.65 -8.22
C ASP A 113 12.01 2.22 -8.60
N GLU A 114 12.60 2.79 -9.63
CA GLU A 114 13.98 2.51 -10.04
C GLU A 114 15.05 2.86 -8.98
N HIS A 115 14.68 3.64 -7.97
CA HIS A 115 15.54 4.07 -6.86
C HIS A 115 15.29 3.27 -5.57
N CYS A 116 14.50 2.19 -5.63
CA CYS A 116 14.04 1.41 -4.48
C CYS A 116 13.10 2.16 -3.53
N CYS A 117 12.52 3.27 -3.94
CA CYS A 117 11.51 3.97 -3.15
C CYS A 117 10.17 3.23 -3.27
N GLU A 118 9.62 2.83 -2.12
CA GLU A 118 8.35 2.14 -2.00
C GLU A 118 7.16 3.08 -2.32
N TYR A 119 6.13 2.55 -2.99
CA TYR A 119 4.84 3.22 -3.22
C TYR A 119 3.65 2.27 -3.23
N VAL A 120 2.49 2.80 -2.85
CA VAL A 120 1.20 2.08 -2.83
C VAL A 120 0.57 2.15 -4.22
N PHE A 121 0.78 1.12 -5.05
CA PHE A 121 0.26 1.06 -6.42
C PHE A 121 -1.22 0.65 -6.49
N LYS A 122 -1.74 0.06 -5.42
CA LYS A 122 -3.14 -0.35 -5.29
C LYS A 122 -3.59 -0.23 -3.84
N GLN A 123 -4.68 0.48 -3.60
CA GLN A 123 -5.28 0.56 -2.27
C GLN A 123 -5.79 -0.82 -1.83
N PRO A 124 -5.71 -1.17 -0.54
CA PRO A 124 -6.25 -2.44 -0.07
C PRO A 124 -7.75 -2.52 -0.37
N THR A 125 -8.22 -3.71 -0.73
CA THR A 125 -9.62 -4.02 -1.06
C THR A 125 -10.25 -5.03 -0.09
N THR A 126 -9.44 -5.56 0.84
CA THR A 126 -9.86 -6.48 1.89
C THR A 126 -9.11 -6.18 3.19
N TYR A 127 -9.62 -6.66 4.33
CA TYR A 127 -8.90 -6.54 5.60
C TYR A 127 -7.54 -7.27 5.60
N TYR A 128 -7.39 -8.33 4.80
CA TYR A 128 -6.11 -9.01 4.65
C TYR A 128 -5.09 -8.08 3.99
N GLU A 129 -5.43 -7.51 2.85
CA GLU A 129 -4.57 -6.54 2.15
C GLU A 129 -4.27 -5.31 3.01
N PHE A 130 -5.27 -4.82 3.75
CA PHE A 130 -5.08 -3.71 4.70
C PHE A 130 -4.02 -4.06 5.75
N LEU A 131 -4.11 -5.23 6.40
CA LEU A 131 -3.13 -5.66 7.40
C LEU A 131 -1.73 -5.85 6.78
N CYS A 132 -1.64 -6.31 5.54
CA CYS A 132 -0.38 -6.36 4.80
C CYS A 132 0.22 -4.96 4.60
N VAL A 133 -0.57 -3.96 4.18
CA VAL A 133 -0.10 -2.56 4.02
C VAL A 133 0.32 -1.96 5.36
N VAL A 134 -0.42 -2.23 6.43
CA VAL A 134 -0.03 -1.76 7.77
C VAL A 134 1.28 -2.44 8.23
N ASN A 135 1.46 -3.74 7.96
CA ASN A 135 2.74 -4.42 8.20
C ASN A 135 3.88 -3.83 7.38
N ALA A 136 3.63 -3.46 6.11
CA ALA A 136 4.62 -2.78 5.28
C ALA A 136 5.09 -1.46 5.93
N ALA A 137 4.13 -0.62 6.36
CA ALA A 137 4.45 0.60 7.09
C ALA A 137 5.20 0.35 8.42
N ALA A 138 4.85 -0.72 9.14
CA ALA A 138 5.46 -1.04 10.44
C ALA A 138 6.91 -1.56 10.34
N VAL A 139 7.30 -2.15 9.21
CA VAL A 139 8.68 -2.64 8.99
C VAL A 139 9.55 -1.65 8.24
N GLU A 140 8.95 -0.65 7.60
CA GLU A 140 9.66 0.43 6.93
C GLU A 140 10.34 1.31 8.00
N VAL A 141 11.64 1.49 7.87
CA VAL A 141 12.48 2.03 8.96
C VAL A 141 12.58 3.55 8.94
N PHE A 142 12.12 4.20 7.87
CA PHE A 142 12.10 5.67 7.72
C PHE A 142 10.73 6.29 7.95
N ASP A 143 9.72 5.49 8.29
CA ASP A 143 8.33 5.92 8.48
C ASP A 143 7.80 6.71 7.27
N SER A 144 8.04 6.22 6.07
CA SER A 144 7.67 6.89 4.82
C SER A 144 6.19 6.73 4.43
N PHE A 145 5.42 5.91 5.15
CA PHE A 145 4.01 5.67 4.86
C PHE A 145 3.10 6.63 5.64
N SER A 146 2.00 7.04 5.00
CA SER A 146 0.93 7.82 5.64
C SER A 146 -0.44 7.22 5.33
N SER A 147 -1.42 7.49 6.19
CA SER A 147 -2.81 7.02 6.04
C SER A 147 -3.86 8.15 5.94
N ASN A 148 -3.41 9.40 5.91
CA ASN A 148 -4.24 10.61 5.85
C ASN A 148 -4.56 11.06 4.40
N GLY A 149 -4.43 10.18 3.41
CA GLY A 149 -4.67 10.54 2.00
C GLY A 149 -6.11 11.01 1.73
N ASN A 150 -7.08 10.55 2.51
CA ASN A 150 -8.48 11.01 2.42
C ASN A 150 -8.64 12.50 2.75
N ASP A 151 -7.72 13.08 3.53
CA ASP A 151 -7.77 14.48 3.96
C ASP A 151 -7.11 15.41 2.93
N HIS A 152 -6.34 14.83 2.00
CA HIS A 152 -5.54 15.58 1.04
C HIS A 152 -6.01 15.46 -0.40
N TRP A 153 -6.37 14.25 -0.86
CA TRP A 153 -6.78 14.05 -2.24
C TRP A 153 -8.04 14.85 -2.54
N THR A 154 -7.99 15.64 -3.61
CA THR A 154 -9.17 16.23 -4.23
C THR A 154 -9.56 15.49 -5.50
N VAL A 155 -10.84 15.54 -5.89
CA VAL A 155 -11.29 15.00 -7.19
C VAL A 155 -10.48 15.57 -8.35
N GLN A 156 -10.11 16.85 -8.30
CA GLN A 156 -9.34 17.47 -9.36
C GLN A 156 -7.90 16.90 -9.45
N GLU A 157 -7.26 16.59 -8.32
CA GLU A 157 -5.97 15.92 -8.30
C GLU A 157 -6.06 14.48 -8.79
N CYS A 158 -7.09 13.73 -8.38
CA CYS A 158 -7.35 12.38 -8.89
C CYS A 158 -7.51 12.38 -10.42
N ARG A 159 -8.28 13.32 -10.98
CA ARG A 159 -8.40 13.50 -12.45
C ARG A 159 -7.08 13.83 -13.12
N THR A 160 -6.29 14.69 -12.49
CA THR A 160 -4.98 15.10 -13.01
C THR A 160 -4.01 13.92 -13.02
N TRP A 161 -4.01 13.13 -11.95
CA TRP A 161 -3.25 11.90 -11.83
C TRP A 161 -3.67 10.88 -12.91
N TRP A 162 -4.97 10.67 -13.10
CA TRP A 162 -5.49 9.74 -14.12
C TRP A 162 -5.09 10.14 -15.54
N ARG A 163 -5.11 11.44 -15.87
CA ARG A 163 -4.65 11.93 -17.18
C ARG A 163 -3.17 11.63 -17.43
N ASN A 164 -2.38 11.42 -16.38
CA ASN A 164 -0.98 11.05 -16.48
C ASN A 164 -0.76 9.53 -16.59
N ARG A 165 -1.84 8.72 -16.65
CA ARG A 165 -1.76 7.24 -16.71
C ARG A 165 -0.86 6.73 -17.84
N GLU A 166 -0.93 7.31 -19.03
CA GLU A 166 -0.09 6.87 -20.16
C GLU A 166 1.41 7.09 -19.91
N HIS A 167 1.76 8.14 -19.16
CA HIS A 167 3.13 8.35 -18.71
C HIS A 167 3.52 7.31 -17.66
N LEU A 168 2.65 7.02 -16.69
CA LEU A 168 2.89 5.95 -15.70
C LEU A 168 3.11 4.60 -16.37
N LEU A 169 2.25 4.21 -17.32
CA LEU A 169 2.40 2.98 -18.10
C LEU A 169 3.73 2.93 -18.84
N SER A 170 4.16 4.06 -19.42
CA SER A 170 5.46 4.16 -20.10
C SER A 170 6.64 3.98 -19.12
N SER A 171 6.56 4.58 -17.93
CA SER A 171 7.58 4.42 -16.89
C SER A 171 7.61 3.01 -16.32
N LEU A 172 6.47 2.37 -16.11
CA LEU A 172 6.37 0.99 -15.60
C LEU A 172 6.94 -0.05 -16.59
N ALA A 173 6.97 0.28 -17.88
CA ALA A 173 7.59 -0.54 -18.92
C ALA A 173 9.13 -0.38 -18.99
N ASN A 174 9.73 0.50 -18.17
CA ASN A 174 11.18 0.66 -18.11
C ASN A 174 11.85 -0.61 -17.55
N GLU A 175 12.91 -1.08 -18.21
CA GLU A 175 13.64 -2.29 -17.81
C GLU A 175 14.20 -2.25 -16.38
N GLU A 176 14.61 -1.08 -15.89
CA GLU A 176 15.15 -0.92 -14.52
C GLU A 176 14.06 -1.17 -13.48
N LEU A 177 12.86 -0.60 -13.69
CA LEU A 177 11.72 -0.80 -12.79
C LEU A 177 11.20 -2.24 -12.85
N VAL A 178 11.14 -2.83 -14.04
CA VAL A 178 10.78 -4.25 -14.22
C VAL A 178 11.75 -5.14 -13.45
N LYS A 179 13.07 -4.89 -13.54
CA LYS A 179 14.07 -5.64 -12.77
C LYS A 179 13.95 -5.40 -11.27
N MET A 180 13.69 -4.16 -10.85
CA MET A 180 13.58 -3.81 -9.43
C MET A 180 12.45 -4.57 -8.72
N ASN A 181 11.36 -4.83 -9.44
CA ASN A 181 10.20 -5.51 -8.90
C ASN A 181 10.13 -6.99 -9.30
N ASP A 182 11.25 -7.60 -9.72
CA ASP A 182 11.31 -9.01 -10.18
C ASP A 182 10.24 -9.37 -11.23
N GLY A 183 9.92 -8.43 -12.12
CA GLY A 183 8.90 -8.57 -13.15
C GLY A 183 7.47 -8.28 -12.69
N GLN A 184 7.24 -7.98 -11.41
CA GLN A 184 5.90 -7.72 -10.86
C GLN A 184 5.29 -6.39 -11.30
N ALA A 185 6.04 -5.48 -11.92
CA ALA A 185 5.53 -4.24 -12.50
C ALA A 185 4.31 -4.46 -13.43
N GLN A 186 4.21 -5.65 -14.05
CA GLN A 186 3.06 -6.04 -14.85
C GLN A 186 1.74 -6.02 -14.06
N LEU A 187 1.75 -6.30 -12.76
CA LEU A 187 0.55 -6.23 -11.91
C LEU A 187 -0.02 -4.80 -11.89
N TYR A 188 0.83 -3.78 -11.83
CA TYR A 188 0.36 -2.41 -11.83
C TYR A 188 -0.12 -1.98 -13.22
N ILE A 189 0.59 -2.42 -14.28
CA ILE A 189 0.15 -2.20 -15.67
C ILE A 189 -1.23 -2.82 -15.91
N ASP A 190 -1.46 -4.05 -15.45
CA ASP A 190 -2.75 -4.74 -15.58
C ASP A 190 -3.84 -4.03 -14.77
N TYR A 191 -3.51 -3.57 -13.56
CA TYR A 191 -4.43 -2.80 -12.74
C TYR A 191 -4.85 -1.47 -13.41
N LEU A 192 -3.88 -0.69 -13.91
CA LEU A 192 -4.12 0.59 -14.61
C LEU A 192 -4.96 0.43 -15.89
N ASN A 193 -4.82 -0.70 -16.58
CA ASN A 193 -5.60 -1.02 -17.78
C ASN A 193 -6.95 -1.69 -17.47
N GLY A 194 -7.20 -2.04 -16.21
CA GLY A 194 -8.40 -2.75 -15.76
C GLY A 194 -9.15 -1.98 -14.68
N GLU A 195 -9.06 -2.47 -13.44
CA GLU A 195 -9.92 -2.06 -12.33
C GLU A 195 -9.66 -0.63 -11.82
N ALA A 196 -8.45 -0.10 -12.04
CA ALA A 196 -8.01 1.19 -11.51
C ALA A 196 -8.94 2.35 -11.86
N GLU A 197 -9.49 2.38 -13.07
CA GLU A 197 -10.42 3.44 -13.47
C GLU A 197 -11.65 3.46 -12.56
N MET A 198 -12.26 2.29 -12.36
CA MET A 198 -13.47 2.15 -11.57
C MET A 198 -13.21 2.44 -10.09
N ASP A 199 -12.09 1.98 -9.55
CA ASP A 199 -11.71 2.25 -8.16
C ASP A 199 -11.47 3.74 -7.94
N LEU A 200 -10.77 4.42 -8.86
CA LEU A 200 -10.54 5.86 -8.76
C LEU A 200 -11.85 6.65 -8.87
N ARG A 201 -12.78 6.23 -9.72
CA ARG A 201 -14.11 6.85 -9.82
C ARG A 201 -14.93 6.68 -8.54
N ARG A 202 -14.86 5.52 -7.89
CA ARG A 202 -15.51 5.29 -6.59
C ARG A 202 -14.88 6.15 -5.49
N TYR A 203 -13.56 6.26 -5.50
CA TYR A 203 -12.84 7.14 -4.57
C TYR A 203 -13.21 8.61 -4.78
N CYS A 204 -13.26 9.11 -6.02
CA CYS A 204 -13.74 10.44 -6.34
C CYS A 204 -15.18 10.69 -5.84
N TYR A 205 -16.07 9.71 -5.97
CA TYR A 205 -17.42 9.80 -5.42
C TYR A 205 -17.39 9.94 -3.89
N PHE A 206 -16.56 9.15 -3.21
CA PHE A 206 -16.37 9.26 -1.77
C PHE A 206 -15.85 10.65 -1.37
N LEU A 207 -14.85 11.20 -2.07
CA LEU A 207 -14.33 12.54 -1.79
C LEU A 207 -15.40 13.64 -1.90
N GLU A 208 -16.34 13.50 -2.84
CA GLU A 208 -17.44 14.47 -3.03
C GLU A 208 -18.59 14.31 -2.02
N ASN A 209 -18.86 13.07 -1.59
CA ASN A 209 -20.10 12.75 -0.86
C ASN A 209 -19.87 12.30 0.60
N GLY A 210 -18.63 12.02 0.99
CA GLY A 210 -18.26 11.49 2.30
C GLY A 210 -18.70 10.04 2.55
N VAL A 211 -19.20 9.34 1.53
CA VAL A 211 -19.67 7.95 1.60
C VAL A 211 -19.20 7.16 0.39
N TYR A 212 -18.73 5.94 0.59
CA TYR A 212 -18.27 5.09 -0.50
C TYR A 212 -19.47 4.52 -1.28
N PRO A 213 -19.42 4.48 -2.63
CA PRO A 213 -20.55 4.01 -3.42
C PRO A 213 -20.66 2.48 -3.39
N THR A 214 -21.75 1.96 -2.83
CA THR A 214 -22.02 0.51 -2.72
C THR A 214 -22.98 -0.03 -3.79
N SER A 215 -23.72 0.85 -4.47
CA SER A 215 -24.68 0.44 -5.51
C SER A 215 -24.07 0.46 -6.91
N PRO A 216 -24.24 -0.61 -7.72
CA PRO A 216 -23.77 -0.64 -9.11
C PRO A 216 -24.54 0.29 -10.04
N SER A 217 -25.69 0.81 -9.62
CA SER A 217 -26.50 1.74 -10.42
C SER A 217 -26.14 3.22 -10.21
N LEU A 218 -25.20 3.52 -9.31
CA LEU A 218 -24.77 4.89 -9.06
C LEU A 218 -23.95 5.41 -10.24
N ILE A 219 -24.25 6.65 -10.64
CA ILE A 219 -23.46 7.37 -11.63
C ILE A 219 -22.23 7.91 -10.92
N LEU A 220 -21.06 7.42 -11.30
CA LEU A 220 -19.79 7.84 -10.72
C LEU A 220 -19.19 9.02 -11.50
N PRO A 221 -18.42 9.91 -10.87
CA PRO A 221 -17.71 10.98 -11.55
C PRO A 221 -16.85 10.45 -12.70
N GLU A 222 -16.75 11.22 -13.79
CA GLU A 222 -15.79 10.97 -14.87
C GLU A 222 -14.39 11.45 -14.45
N LEU A 223 -13.34 10.84 -15.02
CA LEU A 223 -11.93 11.15 -14.78
C LEU A 223 -11.34 12.10 -15.84
#